data_AF-A0A7G2II44-F1
#
_entry.id   AF-A0A7G2II44-F1
#
_cell.length_a   1.000
_cell.length_b   1.000
_cell.length_c   1.000
_cell.angle_alpha   90.00
_cell.angle_beta   90.00
_cell.angle_gamma   90.00
#
_symmetry.space_group_name_H-M   'P 1'
#
loop_
_entity.id
_entity.type
_entity.pdbx_description
1 polymer ?
#
loop_
_entity_poly.entity_id
_entity_poly.type
_entity_poly.pdbx_seq_one_letter_code
_entity_poly.pdbx_strand_id
1 'polypeptide(L)'
;MHANCIKKINVLFIDWEAQFSCTIDYVGALREHYADVIEQFYWVALPLTTQNSLSQFQPEWQCWEPGTQWVRQPPADAITDPEYFSFYQPGMTFEQFVREFADWFSEKRPAAMMVGIRADESYNRFVAIANSQKQRFADDKPWTTSAPGGHTWYIYPLYDWKTADIWTWFAKTRMPCNPLYNLMYQAGVPTRYMRICEPFGPEQRQGLWLYHVIEPERWAAMCTRVSGVKSGGIYAGHDNHFLRSSENT
;
A
#
# COMPACT_ATOMS: atom_id res chain seq x y z
N MET A 1 19.37 26.54 27.17
CA MET A 1 19.39 25.43 26.19
C MET A 1 17.96 25.19 25.75
N HIS A 2 17.56 25.71 24.59
CA HIS A 2 16.30 25.28 23.98
C HIS A 2 16.55 23.90 23.41
N ALA A 3 15.96 22.87 24.02
CA ALA A 3 15.86 21.56 23.40
C ALA A 3 15.14 21.77 22.06
N ASN A 4 15.86 21.57 20.96
CA ASN A 4 15.27 21.59 19.64
C ASN A 4 14.39 20.35 19.56
N CYS A 5 13.11 20.47 19.92
CA CYS A 5 12.16 19.37 19.92
C CYS A 5 11.93 18.99 18.46
N ILE A 6 12.61 17.94 18.00
CA ILE A 6 12.37 17.37 16.67
C ILE A 6 10.91 16.93 16.67
N LYS A 7 10.09 17.55 15.81
CA LYS A 7 8.71 17.12 15.63
C LYS A 7 8.74 15.73 15.01
N LYS A 8 8.23 14.75 15.76
CA LYS A 8 8.11 13.38 15.28
C LYS A 8 6.85 13.17 14.47
N ILE A 9 6.86 12.14 13.63
CA ILE A 9 5.74 11.72 12.79
C ILE A 9 5.19 10.36 13.25
N ASN A 10 3.94 10.09 12.92
CA ASN A 10 3.34 8.77 13.09
C ASN A 10 3.19 8.12 11.73
N VAL A 11 3.42 6.81 11.65
CA VAL A 11 3.33 6.04 10.41
C VAL A 11 2.22 5.01 10.53
N LEU A 12 1.31 4.97 9.56
CA LEU A 12 0.32 3.92 9.40
C LEU A 12 0.76 3.01 8.25
N PHE A 13 0.94 1.72 8.54
CA PHE A 13 1.18 0.69 7.55
C PHE A 13 0.06 -0.36 7.61
N ILE A 14 -0.66 -0.51 6.50
CA ILE A 14 -1.69 -1.55 6.35
C ILE A 14 -1.02 -2.79 5.77
N ASP A 15 -1.01 -3.84 6.58
CA ASP A 15 -0.49 -5.14 6.22
C ASP A 15 -1.61 -5.98 5.58
N TRP A 16 -1.44 -6.31 4.30
CA TRP A 16 -2.42 -7.06 3.54
C TRP A 16 -2.24 -8.57 3.62
N GLU A 17 -1.48 -9.16 4.55
CA GLU A 17 -1.23 -10.61 4.66
C GLU A 17 -0.34 -11.17 3.52
N ALA A 18 -0.72 -10.94 2.26
CA ALA A 18 -0.09 -11.51 1.07
C ALA A 18 0.78 -10.49 0.29
N GLN A 19 1.51 -9.61 0.99
CA GLN A 19 2.57 -8.78 0.40
C GLN A 19 3.88 -9.59 0.29
N PHE A 20 4.72 -9.28 -0.71
CA PHE A 20 6.05 -9.88 -0.87
C PHE A 20 6.95 -9.70 0.36
N SER A 21 7.78 -10.69 0.69
CA SER A 21 8.67 -10.69 1.86
C SER A 21 9.61 -9.51 1.78
N CYS A 22 10.24 -9.31 0.63
CA CYS A 22 11.17 -8.19 0.43
C CYS A 22 10.51 -6.82 0.65
N THR A 23 9.18 -6.69 0.46
CA THR A 23 8.46 -5.46 0.79
C THR A 23 8.27 -5.34 2.30
N ILE A 24 7.89 -6.41 2.98
CA ILE A 24 7.76 -6.45 4.44
C ILE A 24 9.09 -6.17 5.14
N ASP A 25 10.17 -6.81 4.69
CA ASP A 25 11.52 -6.60 5.20
C ASP A 25 11.99 -5.15 4.98
N TYR A 26 11.69 -4.59 3.80
CA TYR A 26 12.00 -3.19 3.50
C TYR A 26 11.23 -2.21 4.40
N VAL A 27 9.95 -2.47 4.67
CA VAL A 27 9.16 -1.65 5.60
C VAL A 27 9.71 -1.75 7.03
N GLY A 28 10.12 -2.94 7.47
CA GLY A 28 10.82 -3.13 8.73
C GLY A 28 12.12 -2.32 8.81
N ALA A 29 12.95 -2.37 7.76
CA ALA A 29 14.18 -1.59 7.68
C ALA A 29 13.91 -0.07 7.69
N LEU A 30 12.86 0.42 7.02
CA LEU A 30 12.47 1.83 7.07
C LEU A 30 12.05 2.26 8.48
N ARG A 31 11.28 1.42 9.17
CA ARG A 31 10.85 1.67 10.55
C ARG A 31 12.05 1.82 11.48
N GLU A 32 13.05 0.94 11.35
CA GLU A 32 14.29 1.02 12.15
C GLU A 32 15.13 2.24 11.78
N HIS A 33 15.30 2.50 10.47
CA HIS A 33 16.14 3.58 9.98
C HIS A 33 15.65 4.96 10.39
N TYR A 34 14.33 5.15 10.47
CA TYR A 34 13.69 6.43 10.83
C TYR A 34 13.13 6.44 12.26
N ALA A 35 13.60 5.54 13.13
CA ALA A 35 13.11 5.43 14.51
C ALA A 35 13.34 6.70 15.35
N ASP A 36 14.31 7.55 14.98
CA ASP A 36 14.59 8.83 15.63
C ASP A 36 13.51 9.89 15.36
N VAL A 37 12.84 9.81 14.21
CA VAL A 37 11.78 10.75 13.80
C VAL A 37 10.38 10.16 13.85
N ILE A 38 10.24 8.84 14.06
CA ILE A 38 8.94 8.18 14.21
C ILE A 38 8.57 8.13 15.71
N GLU A 39 7.37 8.63 16.04
CA GLU A 39 6.79 8.52 17.39
C GLU A 39 6.08 7.17 17.56
N GLN A 40 5.14 6.86 16.68
CA GLN A 40 4.44 5.59 16.66
C GLN A 40 4.39 5.01 15.24
N PHE A 41 4.67 3.72 15.13
CA PHE A 41 4.51 2.95 13.89
C PHE A 41 3.32 1.99 14.06
N TYR A 42 2.17 2.37 13.51
CA TYR A 42 0.96 1.54 13.50
C TYR A 42 1.09 0.49 12.38
N TRP A 43 1.62 -0.68 12.73
CA TRP A 43 1.60 -1.84 11.85
C TRP A 43 0.27 -2.57 12.03
N VAL A 44 -0.67 -2.39 11.10
CA VAL A 44 -2.04 -2.92 11.23
C VAL A 44 -2.16 -4.22 10.46
N ALA A 45 -2.36 -5.32 11.19
CA ALA A 45 -2.63 -6.66 10.67
C ALA A 45 -4.01 -7.14 11.16
N LEU A 46 -5.02 -6.29 10.95
CA LEU A 46 -6.42 -6.56 11.29
C LEU A 46 -7.18 -7.07 10.07
N PRO A 47 -8.31 -7.80 10.29
CA PRO A 47 -9.17 -8.19 9.20
C PRO A 47 -9.77 -7.01 8.44
N LEU A 48 -9.35 -6.81 7.19
CA LEU A 48 -9.86 -5.76 6.30
C LEU A 48 -10.29 -6.36 4.96
N THR A 49 -11.45 -5.92 4.48
CA THR A 49 -12.05 -6.45 3.25
C THR A 49 -11.67 -5.59 2.05
N THR A 50 -11.32 -6.23 0.94
CA THR A 50 -11.09 -5.61 -0.36
C THR A 50 -11.70 -6.44 -1.47
N GLN A 51 -11.76 -5.88 -2.68
CA GLN A 51 -12.25 -6.57 -3.86
C GLN A 51 -11.29 -7.69 -4.28
N ASN A 52 -11.85 -8.83 -4.65
CA ASN A 52 -11.14 -9.94 -5.27
C ASN A 52 -11.51 -10.00 -6.76
N SER A 53 -10.64 -9.44 -7.60
CA SER A 53 -10.83 -9.42 -9.06
C SER A 53 -10.55 -10.76 -9.75
N LEU A 54 -10.20 -11.81 -8.99
CA LEU A 54 -9.82 -13.12 -9.51
C LEU A 54 -10.95 -14.16 -9.48
N SER A 55 -12.04 -13.88 -8.78
CA SER A 55 -13.14 -14.84 -8.60
C SER A 55 -14.49 -14.17 -8.73
N GLN A 56 -15.36 -14.73 -9.57
CA GLN A 56 -16.77 -14.34 -9.62
C GLN A 56 -17.58 -14.97 -8.47
N PHE A 57 -17.07 -16.05 -7.86
CA PHE A 57 -17.75 -16.77 -6.78
C PHE A 57 -17.44 -16.17 -5.41
N GLN A 58 -16.25 -15.61 -5.24
CA GLN A 58 -15.82 -14.89 -4.04
C GLN A 58 -15.27 -13.53 -4.48
N PRO A 59 -16.16 -12.54 -4.73
CA PRO A 59 -15.79 -11.24 -5.28
C PRO A 59 -15.09 -10.33 -4.27
N GLU A 60 -15.00 -10.75 -3.02
CA GLU A 60 -14.30 -10.06 -1.93
C GLU A 60 -13.28 -11.00 -1.31
N TRP A 61 -12.23 -10.41 -0.76
CA TRP A 61 -11.24 -11.09 0.04
C TRP A 61 -10.93 -10.25 1.27
N GLN A 62 -10.79 -10.92 2.41
CA GLN A 62 -10.44 -10.30 3.68
C GLN A 62 -9.04 -10.76 4.08
N CYS A 63 -8.08 -9.85 4.24
CA CYS A 63 -6.79 -10.20 4.83
C CYS A 63 -6.97 -10.56 6.31
N TRP A 64 -6.07 -11.37 6.89
CA TRP A 64 -6.06 -11.72 8.32
C TRP A 64 -7.37 -12.31 8.87
N GLU A 65 -8.19 -12.91 8.01
CA GLU A 65 -9.51 -13.46 8.36
C GLU A 65 -9.40 -14.52 9.48
N PRO A 66 -10.11 -14.37 10.60
CA PRO A 66 -10.07 -15.32 11.71
C PRO A 66 -10.54 -16.72 11.30
N GLY A 67 -9.93 -17.77 11.87
CA GLY A 67 -10.33 -19.16 11.60
C GLY A 67 -9.87 -19.70 10.24
N THR A 68 -9.06 -18.94 9.49
CA THR A 68 -8.44 -19.39 8.23
C THR A 68 -6.93 -19.59 8.40
N GLN A 69 -6.33 -20.34 7.47
CA GLN A 69 -4.87 -20.47 7.42
C GLN A 69 -4.28 -19.29 6.62
N TRP A 70 -3.60 -18.38 7.32
CA TRP A 70 -2.98 -17.21 6.69
C TRP A 70 -1.75 -17.57 5.84
N VAL A 71 -1.45 -16.71 4.86
CA VAL A 71 -0.30 -16.83 3.95
C VAL A 71 1.04 -16.66 4.68
N ARG A 72 1.06 -15.89 5.77
CA ARG A 72 2.20 -15.74 6.68
C ARG A 72 1.71 -15.29 8.06
N GLN A 73 2.63 -15.17 9.01
CA GLN A 73 2.36 -14.54 10.30
C GLN A 73 2.66 -13.04 10.25
N PRO A 74 1.94 -12.20 11.02
CA PRO A 74 2.30 -10.81 11.20
C PRO A 74 3.51 -10.70 12.14
N PRO A 75 4.26 -9.57 12.13
CA PRO A 75 5.26 -9.29 13.15
C PRO A 75 4.65 -9.31 14.57
N ALA A 76 5.45 -9.66 15.58
CA ALA A 76 4.98 -9.84 16.96
C ALA A 76 4.37 -8.59 17.59
N ASP A 77 4.76 -7.40 17.12
CA ASP A 77 4.29 -6.10 17.59
C ASP A 77 3.29 -5.44 16.64
N ALA A 78 2.79 -6.19 15.65
CA ALA A 78 1.68 -5.75 14.83
C ALA A 78 0.38 -5.68 15.64
N ILE A 79 -0.47 -4.74 15.30
CA ILE A 79 -1.81 -4.59 15.85
C ILE A 79 -2.68 -5.67 15.21
N THR A 80 -2.92 -6.74 15.95
CA THR A 80 -3.77 -7.88 15.56
C THR A 80 -5.03 -7.99 16.42
N ASP A 81 -5.14 -7.20 17.49
CA ASP A 81 -6.29 -7.18 18.39
C ASP A 81 -7.40 -6.25 17.83
N PRO A 82 -8.58 -6.77 17.49
CA PRO A 82 -9.73 -5.98 17.05
C PRO A 82 -10.14 -4.86 18.02
N GLU A 83 -9.85 -4.99 19.32
CA GLU A 83 -10.23 -3.97 20.32
C GLU A 83 -9.25 -2.80 20.42
N TYR A 84 -8.10 -2.86 19.73
CA TYR A 84 -7.07 -1.81 19.79
C TYR A 84 -7.60 -0.44 19.36
N PHE A 85 -8.42 -0.40 18.31
CA PHE A 85 -9.03 0.82 17.80
C PHE A 85 -10.52 0.84 18.14
N SER A 86 -10.96 1.86 18.88
CA SER A 86 -12.37 2.00 19.27
C SER A 86 -13.35 2.14 18.11
N PHE A 87 -12.87 2.51 16.92
CA PHE A 87 -13.66 2.66 15.71
C PHE A 87 -13.69 1.40 14.84
N TYR A 88 -12.80 0.43 15.08
CA TYR A 88 -12.65 -0.71 14.20
C TYR A 88 -13.91 -1.57 14.21
N GLN A 89 -14.32 -1.98 13.01
CA GLN A 89 -15.43 -2.92 12.82
C GLN A 89 -14.90 -4.11 12.00
N PRO A 90 -15.19 -5.35 12.44
CA PRO A 90 -14.74 -6.55 11.73
C PRO A 90 -15.10 -6.51 10.24
N GLY A 91 -14.08 -6.66 9.39
CA GLY A 91 -14.26 -6.71 7.93
C GLY A 91 -14.61 -5.40 7.25
N MET A 92 -14.43 -4.26 7.92
CA MET A 92 -14.53 -2.95 7.26
C MET A 92 -13.55 -2.83 6.08
N THR A 93 -13.89 -1.99 5.09
CA THR A 93 -13.00 -1.79 3.96
C THR A 93 -11.80 -0.93 4.34
N PHE A 94 -10.73 -1.00 3.55
CA PHE A 94 -9.56 -0.15 3.73
C PHE A 94 -9.89 1.35 3.67
N GLU A 95 -10.77 1.76 2.74
CA GLU A 95 -11.16 3.17 2.60
C GLU A 95 -11.90 3.66 3.85
N GLN A 96 -12.77 2.82 4.41
CA GLN A 96 -13.43 3.11 5.68
C GLN A 96 -12.39 3.17 6.80
N PHE A 97 -11.48 2.20 6.89
CA PHE A 97 -10.47 2.14 7.94
C PHE A 97 -9.61 3.41 7.97
N VAL A 98 -9.05 3.83 6.83
CA VAL A 98 -8.20 5.02 6.76
C VAL A 98 -8.97 6.30 7.12
N ARG A 99 -10.25 6.39 6.74
CA ARG A 99 -11.10 7.52 7.10
C ARG A 99 -11.34 7.57 8.61
N GLU A 100 -11.79 6.47 9.21
CA GLU A 100 -12.05 6.42 10.65
C GLU A 100 -10.75 6.56 11.47
N PHE A 101 -9.63 6.03 10.98
CA PHE A 101 -8.30 6.23 11.57
C PHE A 101 -7.92 7.71 11.61
N ALA A 102 -8.17 8.45 10.53
CA ALA A 102 -7.87 9.88 10.46
C ALA A 102 -8.66 10.69 11.51
N ASP A 103 -9.92 10.33 11.76
CA ASP A 103 -10.75 10.97 12.78
C ASP A 103 -10.33 10.55 14.19
N TRP A 104 -10.10 9.25 14.42
CA TRP A 104 -9.60 8.72 15.69
C TRP A 104 -8.24 9.32 16.09
N PHE A 105 -7.29 9.32 15.17
CA PHE A 105 -5.93 9.85 15.38
C PHE A 105 -5.94 11.37 15.68
N SER A 106 -6.88 12.10 15.07
CA SER A 106 -6.99 13.54 15.29
C SER A 106 -7.38 13.90 16.72
N GLU A 107 -8.17 13.06 17.39
CA GLU A 107 -8.80 13.37 18.68
C GLU A 107 -9.50 14.76 18.68
N LYS A 108 -10.09 15.15 17.55
CA LYS A 108 -10.71 16.48 17.33
C LYS A 108 -9.71 17.65 17.37
N ARG A 109 -8.41 17.36 17.25
CA ARG A 109 -7.34 18.35 17.11
C ARG A 109 -6.90 18.42 15.64
N PRO A 110 -6.41 19.57 15.16
CA PRO A 110 -5.89 19.67 13.80
C PRO A 110 -4.82 18.60 13.51
N ALA A 111 -5.08 17.73 12.54
CA ALA A 111 -4.20 16.65 12.14
C ALA A 111 -3.95 16.63 10.62
N ALA A 112 -2.81 16.08 10.23
CA ALA A 112 -2.39 15.96 8.85
C ALA A 112 -2.13 14.49 8.49
N MET A 113 -2.86 13.99 7.50
CA MET A 113 -2.67 12.66 6.91
C MET A 113 -1.88 12.81 5.61
N MET A 114 -0.59 12.48 5.65
CA MET A 114 0.26 12.57 4.47
C MET A 114 0.18 11.28 3.65
N VAL A 115 -0.10 11.41 2.36
CA VAL A 115 -0.17 10.29 1.43
C VAL A 115 0.68 10.59 0.20
N GLY A 116 1.55 9.66 -0.18
CA GLY A 116 2.45 9.78 -1.33
C GLY A 116 1.79 9.56 -2.69
N ILE A 117 0.56 10.04 -2.92
CA ILE A 117 -0.08 9.96 -4.25
C ILE A 117 0.52 11.00 -5.19
N ARG A 118 0.53 10.67 -6.49
CA ARG A 118 0.99 11.59 -7.54
C ARG A 118 -0.08 11.76 -8.60
N ALA A 119 -0.26 12.98 -9.11
CA ALA A 119 -1.26 13.27 -10.13
C ALA A 119 -0.99 12.52 -11.44
N ASP A 120 0.29 12.26 -11.74
CA ASP A 120 0.76 11.50 -12.91
C ASP A 120 0.39 10.00 -12.88
N GLU A 121 -0.10 9.49 -11.75
CA GLU A 121 -0.43 8.06 -11.62
C GLU A 121 -1.82 7.70 -12.16
N SER A 122 -2.79 8.62 -12.17
CA SER A 122 -4.11 8.40 -12.79
C SER A 122 -4.91 9.69 -12.95
N TYR A 123 -5.88 9.69 -13.87
CA TYR A 123 -6.83 10.79 -14.03
C TYR A 123 -7.59 11.10 -12.73
N ASN A 124 -8.02 10.06 -11.99
CA ASN A 124 -8.72 10.24 -10.72
C ASN A 124 -7.84 10.94 -9.67
N ARG A 125 -6.53 10.61 -9.61
CA ARG A 125 -5.58 11.30 -8.73
C ARG A 125 -5.36 12.73 -9.17
N PHE A 126 -5.23 13.00 -10.47
CA PHE A 126 -5.17 14.36 -10.99
C PHE A 126 -6.39 15.19 -10.58
N VAL A 127 -7.61 14.66 -10.79
CA VAL A 127 -8.87 15.32 -10.41
C VAL A 127 -8.93 15.59 -8.90
N ALA A 128 -8.51 14.62 -8.06
CA ALA A 128 -8.49 14.78 -6.60
C ALA A 128 -7.59 15.96 -6.16
N ILE A 129 -6.52 16.24 -6.89
CA ILE A 129 -5.64 17.39 -6.66
C ILE A 129 -6.22 18.68 -7.27
N ALA A 130 -6.60 18.63 -8.54
CA ALA A 130 -6.99 19.80 -9.34
C ALA A 130 -8.38 20.36 -9.01
N ASN A 131 -9.24 19.60 -8.32
CA ASN A 131 -10.59 20.03 -7.98
C ASN A 131 -10.56 21.36 -7.18
N SER A 132 -11.17 22.41 -7.76
CA SER A 132 -11.28 23.74 -7.16
C SER A 132 -12.43 23.86 -6.16
N GLN A 133 -13.39 22.93 -6.18
CA GLN A 133 -14.56 22.92 -5.29
C GLN A 133 -14.30 22.21 -3.95
N LYS A 134 -13.15 21.54 -3.81
CA LYS A 134 -12.81 20.86 -2.54
C LYS A 134 -12.41 21.86 -1.47
N GLN A 135 -12.73 21.56 -0.22
CA GLN A 135 -12.20 22.31 0.91
C GLN A 135 -10.71 22.00 1.08
N ARG A 136 -9.89 23.04 1.01
CA ARG A 136 -8.43 22.97 1.15
C ARG A 136 -8.03 23.48 2.54
N PHE A 137 -6.80 23.19 2.96
CA PHE A 137 -6.24 23.81 4.16
C PHE A 137 -6.01 25.32 3.96
N ALA A 138 -5.58 25.72 2.75
CA ALA A 138 -5.40 27.11 2.35
C ALA A 138 -5.51 27.26 0.83
N ASP A 139 -5.83 28.45 0.34
CA ASP A 139 -6.03 28.75 -1.08
C ASP A 139 -4.77 28.45 -1.92
N ASP A 140 -3.59 28.70 -1.35
CA ASP A 140 -2.27 28.47 -1.95
C ASP A 140 -1.80 27.01 -1.87
N LYS A 141 -2.62 26.10 -1.32
CA LYS A 141 -2.27 24.68 -1.09
C LYS A 141 -3.26 23.73 -1.76
N PRO A 142 -3.26 23.65 -3.11
CA PRO A 142 -4.19 22.83 -3.87
C PRO A 142 -4.03 21.32 -3.63
N TRP A 143 -2.88 20.89 -3.12
CA TRP A 143 -2.55 19.50 -2.77
C TRP A 143 -3.06 19.08 -1.39
N THR A 144 -3.97 19.85 -0.80
CA THR A 144 -4.64 19.52 0.46
C THR A 144 -6.13 19.31 0.26
N THR A 145 -6.73 18.45 1.08
CA THR A 145 -8.17 18.19 1.10
C THR A 145 -8.64 17.99 2.53
N SER A 146 -9.66 18.73 2.98
CA SER A 146 -10.29 18.50 4.28
C SER A 146 -10.93 17.12 4.33
N ALA A 147 -10.69 16.39 5.41
CA ALA A 147 -11.44 15.18 5.72
C ALA A 147 -12.88 15.55 6.14
N PRO A 148 -13.86 14.63 5.97
CA PRO A 148 -15.25 14.88 6.36
C PRO A 148 -15.44 15.27 7.83
N GLY A 149 -14.61 14.75 8.75
CA GLY A 149 -14.65 15.07 10.18
C GLY A 149 -14.21 16.48 10.55
N GLY A 150 -13.69 17.28 9.61
CA GLY A 150 -13.38 18.70 9.80
C GLY A 150 -12.14 19.04 10.64
N HIS A 151 -11.50 18.04 11.26
CA HIS A 151 -10.30 18.22 12.07
C HIS A 151 -9.02 17.74 11.38
N THR A 152 -9.15 17.03 10.26
CA THR A 152 -8.03 16.39 9.58
C THR A 152 -7.93 16.86 8.15
N TRP A 153 -6.72 16.99 7.64
CA TRP A 153 -6.45 17.28 6.23
C TRP A 153 -5.60 16.19 5.61
N TYR A 154 -6.05 15.66 4.47
CA TYR A 154 -5.21 14.88 3.59
C TYR A 154 -4.23 15.80 2.87
N ILE A 155 -2.97 15.42 2.89
CA ILE A 155 -1.85 16.18 2.34
C ILE A 155 -1.12 15.27 1.35
N TYR A 156 -0.85 15.80 0.15
CA TYR A 156 -0.21 15.06 -0.93
C TYR A 156 1.12 15.71 -1.33
N PRO A 157 2.24 15.49 -0.61
CA PRO A 157 3.48 16.24 -0.82
C PRO A 157 4.16 15.99 -2.17
N LEU A 158 3.90 14.84 -2.78
CA LEU A 158 4.52 14.40 -4.04
C LEU A 158 3.58 14.58 -5.24
N TYR A 159 2.50 15.35 -5.09
CA TYR A 159 1.42 15.38 -6.08
C TYR A 159 1.87 15.74 -7.51
N ASP A 160 2.91 16.57 -7.65
CA ASP A 160 3.45 17.04 -8.92
C ASP A 160 4.68 16.25 -9.40
N TRP A 161 5.15 15.27 -8.62
CA TRP A 161 6.28 14.42 -8.99
C TRP A 161 5.88 13.40 -10.05
N LYS A 162 6.74 13.26 -11.05
CA LYS A 162 6.64 12.22 -12.08
C LYS A 162 7.45 10.99 -11.66
N THR A 163 7.21 9.89 -12.36
CA THR A 163 7.93 8.62 -12.11
C THR A 163 9.44 8.83 -12.26
N ALA A 164 9.87 9.63 -13.23
CA ALA A 164 11.28 9.96 -13.42
C ALA A 164 11.90 10.74 -12.24
N ASP A 165 11.12 11.61 -11.57
CA ASP A 165 11.61 12.40 -10.44
C ASP A 165 11.91 11.51 -9.23
N ILE A 166 11.04 10.52 -8.97
CA ILE A 166 11.24 9.52 -7.91
C ILE A 166 12.54 8.74 -8.12
N TRP A 167 12.74 8.19 -9.32
CA TRP A 167 13.94 7.42 -9.64
C TRP A 167 15.21 8.28 -9.68
N THR A 168 15.10 9.52 -10.15
CA THR A 168 16.21 10.49 -10.10
C THR A 168 16.61 10.81 -8.67
N TRP A 169 15.63 10.95 -7.77
CA TRP A 169 15.89 11.15 -6.35
C TRP A 169 16.65 9.97 -5.75
N PHE A 170 16.18 8.72 -5.93
CA PHE A 170 16.88 7.53 -5.46
C PHE A 170 18.31 7.42 -6.02
N ALA A 171 18.49 7.71 -7.31
CA ALA A 171 19.82 7.69 -7.94
C ALA A 171 20.76 8.74 -7.35
N LYS A 172 20.25 9.93 -7.01
CA LYS A 172 21.04 11.03 -6.44
C LYS A 172 21.36 10.82 -4.96
N THR A 173 20.38 10.39 -4.16
CA THR A 173 20.52 10.23 -2.72
C THR A 173 21.18 8.93 -2.32
N ARG A 174 21.18 7.93 -3.22
CA ARG A 174 21.64 6.55 -2.96
C ARG A 174 20.90 5.89 -1.79
N MET A 175 19.69 6.35 -1.49
CA MET A 175 18.82 5.71 -0.52
C MET A 175 18.39 4.33 -1.04
N PRO A 176 18.25 3.32 -0.16
CA PRO A 176 17.71 2.04 -0.57
C PRO A 176 16.26 2.20 -1.03
N CYS A 177 15.87 1.50 -2.08
CA CYS A 177 14.48 1.34 -2.49
C CYS A 177 14.01 -0.08 -2.17
N ASN A 178 12.70 -0.32 -2.23
CA ASN A 178 12.15 -1.66 -2.05
C ASN A 178 12.80 -2.63 -3.08
N PRO A 179 13.48 -3.70 -2.64
CA PRO A 179 14.19 -4.62 -3.53
C PRO A 179 13.33 -5.24 -4.62
N LEU A 180 12.00 -5.33 -4.40
CA LEU A 180 11.07 -5.84 -5.39
C LEU A 180 11.15 -5.08 -6.72
N TYR A 181 11.41 -3.77 -6.71
CA TYR A 181 11.54 -3.00 -7.94
C TYR A 181 12.73 -3.46 -8.79
N ASN A 182 13.83 -3.86 -8.16
CA ASN A 182 14.98 -4.41 -8.87
C ASN A 182 14.65 -5.76 -9.49
N LEU A 183 13.89 -6.61 -8.78
CA LEU A 183 13.43 -7.90 -9.29
C LEU A 183 12.47 -7.71 -10.48
N MET A 184 11.52 -6.77 -10.37
CA MET A 184 10.62 -6.42 -11.48
C MET A 184 11.41 -5.90 -12.68
N TYR A 185 12.42 -5.06 -12.46
CA TYR A 185 13.28 -4.55 -13.53
C TYR A 185 14.07 -5.67 -14.22
N GLN A 186 14.69 -6.57 -13.44
CA GLN A 186 15.40 -7.74 -13.97
C GLN A 186 14.48 -8.68 -14.75
N ALA A 187 13.22 -8.79 -14.34
CA ALA A 187 12.21 -9.56 -15.03
C ALA A 187 11.61 -8.83 -16.27
N GLY A 188 12.12 -7.64 -16.62
CA GLY A 188 11.72 -6.90 -17.81
C GLY A 188 10.39 -6.16 -17.69
N VAL A 189 9.83 -6.01 -16.48
CA VAL A 189 8.58 -5.27 -16.26
C VAL A 189 8.81 -3.79 -16.61
N PRO A 190 8.03 -3.19 -17.53
CA PRO A 190 8.15 -1.76 -17.80
C PRO A 190 7.85 -0.93 -16.54
N THR A 191 8.58 0.17 -16.32
CA THR A 191 8.46 1.00 -15.10
C THR A 191 7.02 1.43 -14.78
N ARG A 192 6.20 1.68 -15.81
CA ARG A 192 4.78 2.05 -15.65
C ARG A 192 3.90 0.96 -15.04
N TYR A 193 4.33 -0.30 -15.09
CA TYR A 193 3.63 -1.47 -14.54
C TYR A 193 4.25 -2.00 -13.24
N MET A 194 5.32 -1.35 -12.75
CA MET A 194 5.93 -1.70 -11.47
C MET A 194 5.09 -1.14 -10.31
N ARG A 195 3.89 -1.70 -10.10
CA ARG A 195 2.99 -1.31 -9.02
C ARG A 195 3.00 -2.37 -7.91
N ILE A 196 3.04 -1.89 -6.68
CA ILE A 196 2.85 -2.68 -5.46
C ILE A 196 1.58 -2.13 -4.82
N CYS A 197 0.54 -2.95 -4.73
CA CYS A 197 -0.79 -2.58 -4.23
C CYS A 197 -1.40 -3.73 -3.43
N GLU A 198 -2.65 -3.58 -2.98
CA GLU A 198 -3.42 -4.71 -2.46
C GLU A 198 -3.44 -5.89 -3.46
N PRO A 199 -3.20 -7.13 -3.02
CA PRO A 199 -2.73 -8.22 -3.87
C PRO A 199 -3.75 -8.70 -4.92
N PHE A 200 -5.05 -8.54 -4.67
CA PHE A 200 -6.13 -9.09 -5.51
C PHE A 200 -7.03 -8.03 -6.14
N GLY A 201 -6.68 -6.76 -5.96
CA GLY A 201 -7.35 -5.65 -6.62
C GLY A 201 -7.16 -5.67 -8.15
N PRO A 202 -8.01 -4.94 -8.89
CA PRO A 202 -7.98 -4.92 -10.36
C PRO A 202 -6.61 -4.55 -10.94
N GLU A 203 -5.85 -3.68 -10.28
CA GLU A 203 -4.54 -3.24 -10.77
C GLU A 203 -3.41 -4.24 -10.46
N GLN A 204 -3.46 -4.95 -9.34
CA GLN A 204 -2.39 -5.86 -8.93
C GLN A 204 -2.51 -7.25 -9.57
N ARG A 205 -3.69 -7.63 -10.10
CA ARG A 205 -3.88 -8.93 -10.76
C ARG A 205 -2.84 -9.22 -11.86
N GLN A 206 -2.39 -8.19 -12.56
CA GLN A 206 -1.39 -8.28 -13.64
C GLN A 206 0.00 -8.67 -13.14
N GLY A 207 0.31 -8.41 -11.86
CA GLY A 207 1.60 -8.72 -11.24
C GLY A 207 1.64 -10.05 -10.50
N LEU A 208 0.54 -10.82 -10.44
CA LEU A 208 0.47 -12.06 -9.65
C LEU A 208 1.45 -13.14 -10.10
N TRP A 209 1.84 -13.15 -11.38
CA TRP A 209 2.85 -14.06 -11.90
C TRP A 209 4.23 -13.88 -11.23
N LEU A 210 4.52 -12.69 -10.67
CA LEU A 210 5.78 -12.45 -9.97
C LEU A 210 5.88 -13.31 -8.69
N TYR A 211 4.77 -13.62 -8.02
CA TYR A 211 4.78 -14.52 -6.86
C TYR A 211 5.23 -15.93 -7.23
N HIS A 212 4.80 -16.45 -8.39
CA HIS A 212 5.25 -17.76 -8.87
C HIS A 212 6.77 -17.83 -9.04
N VAL A 213 7.38 -16.75 -9.52
CA VAL A 213 8.81 -16.70 -9.87
C VAL A 213 9.67 -16.36 -8.64
N ILE A 214 9.22 -15.39 -7.84
CA ILE A 214 10.02 -14.82 -6.74
C ILE A 214 9.79 -15.57 -5.43
N GLU A 215 8.57 -16.04 -5.16
CA GLU A 215 8.18 -16.62 -3.87
C GLU A 215 7.24 -17.84 -4.04
N PRO A 216 7.74 -18.97 -4.60
CA PRO A 216 6.90 -20.12 -4.95
C PRO A 216 6.18 -20.75 -3.75
N GLU A 217 6.78 -20.72 -2.56
CA GLU A 217 6.14 -21.20 -1.33
C GLU A 217 4.97 -20.30 -0.91
N ARG A 218 5.16 -18.98 -0.97
CA ARG A 218 4.08 -18.01 -0.67
C ARG A 218 2.96 -18.13 -1.70
N TRP A 219 3.31 -18.33 -2.96
CA TRP A 219 2.35 -18.60 -4.01
C TRP A 219 1.47 -19.82 -3.70
N ALA A 220 2.06 -20.92 -3.21
CA ALA A 220 1.31 -22.11 -2.82
C ALA A 220 0.32 -21.82 -1.69
N ALA A 221 0.75 -21.08 -0.66
CA ALA A 221 -0.13 -20.66 0.43
C ALA A 221 -1.25 -19.70 -0.03
N MET A 222 -0.96 -18.79 -0.97
CA MET A 222 -1.97 -17.91 -1.57
C MET A 222 -3.01 -18.72 -2.38
N CYS A 223 -2.57 -19.76 -3.12
CA CYS A 223 -3.48 -20.63 -3.87
C CYS A 223 -4.46 -21.40 -2.98
N THR A 224 -4.07 -21.76 -1.77
CA THR A 224 -4.96 -22.40 -0.80
C THR A 224 -5.86 -21.40 -0.09
N ARG A 225 -5.37 -20.17 0.14
CA ARG A 225 -6.05 -19.14 0.92
C ARG A 225 -7.10 -18.36 0.13
N VAL A 226 -6.88 -18.14 -1.17
CA VAL A 226 -7.67 -17.17 -1.94
C VAL A 226 -8.25 -17.81 -3.20
N SER A 227 -9.58 -17.79 -3.28
CA SER A 227 -10.29 -18.29 -4.45
C SER A 227 -9.93 -17.49 -5.69
N GLY A 228 -9.64 -18.21 -6.77
CA GLY A 228 -9.28 -17.62 -8.07
C GLY A 228 -7.79 -17.35 -8.25
N VAL A 229 -6.95 -17.40 -7.22
CA VAL A 229 -5.50 -17.13 -7.35
C VAL A 229 -4.82 -18.08 -8.33
N LYS A 230 -5.09 -19.39 -8.24
CA LYS A 230 -4.51 -20.38 -9.16
C LYS A 230 -4.81 -20.06 -10.63
N SER A 231 -6.06 -19.73 -10.95
CA SER A 231 -6.46 -19.36 -12.31
C SER A 231 -5.90 -17.99 -12.70
N GLY A 232 -5.94 -17.02 -11.79
CA GLY A 232 -5.42 -15.67 -11.99
C GLY A 232 -3.92 -15.63 -12.30
N GLY A 233 -3.11 -16.45 -11.63
CA GLY A 233 -1.67 -16.56 -11.91
C GLY A 233 -1.37 -17.13 -13.29
N ILE A 234 -2.10 -18.17 -13.70
CA ILE A 234 -1.93 -18.81 -15.02
C ILE A 234 -2.32 -17.82 -16.13
N TYR A 235 -3.48 -17.16 -16.04
CA TYR A 235 -3.96 -16.27 -17.10
C TYR A 235 -3.27 -14.90 -17.10
N ALA A 236 -2.83 -14.37 -15.95
CA ALA A 236 -1.99 -13.17 -15.91
C ALA A 236 -0.63 -13.41 -16.59
N GLY A 237 -0.13 -14.64 -16.59
CA GLY A 237 1.06 -15.06 -17.35
C GLY A 237 0.81 -15.30 -18.84
N HIS A 238 -0.39 -15.72 -19.25
CA HIS A 238 -0.70 -16.02 -20.66
C HIS A 238 -0.91 -14.76 -21.52
N ASP A 239 -1.48 -13.69 -20.98
CA ASP A 239 -1.62 -12.39 -21.67
C ASP A 239 -0.34 -11.54 -21.61
N ASN A 240 0.69 -12.01 -20.91
CA ASN A 240 2.02 -11.41 -20.97
C ASN A 240 2.68 -11.79 -22.30
N HIS A 241 2.68 -10.85 -23.25
CA HIS A 241 3.58 -10.86 -24.42
C HIS A 241 5.08 -11.07 -24.06
N PHE A 242 5.43 -11.07 -22.77
CA PHE A 242 6.78 -11.20 -22.23
C PHE A 242 7.32 -12.63 -22.16
N LEU A 243 6.47 -13.66 -22.04
CA LEU A 243 6.95 -15.07 -22.04
C LEU A 243 7.14 -15.63 -23.46
N ARG A 244 6.70 -14.89 -24.50
CA ARG A 244 6.70 -15.39 -25.88
C ARG A 244 8.04 -15.25 -26.61
N SER A 245 9.07 -14.66 -25.98
CA SER A 245 10.38 -14.42 -26.61
C SER A 245 11.44 -15.48 -26.30
N SER A 246 11.15 -16.51 -25.51
CA SER A 246 12.12 -17.57 -25.17
C SER A 246 11.83 -18.94 -25.78
N GLU A 247 10.83 -19.10 -26.65
CA GLU A 247 10.52 -20.38 -27.31
C GLU A 247 10.72 -20.40 -28.84
N ASN A 248 11.41 -19.40 -29.40
CA ASN A 248 11.84 -19.44 -30.81
C ASN A 248 13.31 -19.05 -30.94
N THR A 249 14.20 -19.94 -30.49
CA THR A 249 15.55 -20.18 -31.03
C THR A 249 15.97 -21.58 -30.66
#